data_AF-A0A843E664-F1
#
_entry.id   AF-A0A843E664-F1
#
_cell.length_a   1.000
_cell.length_b   1.000
_cell.length_c   1.000
_cell.angle_alpha   90.00
_cell.angle_beta   90.00
_cell.angle_gamma   90.00
#
_symmetry.space_group_name_H-M   'P 1'
#
loop_
_entity.id
_entity.type
_entity.pdbx_description
1 polymer ?
#
loop_
_entity_poly.entity_id
_entity_poly.type
_entity_poly.pdbx_seq_one_letter_code
_entity_poly.pdbx_strand_id
1 'polypeptide(L)'
;MADPELPLEIIRKMKGVRYAFYLNHETIDKMVKEEATVRAAGGKINAENAGFNEAVKRDHIIAIVKDPRFRPPPEPTVILTDGVGRKLGE
;
A
#
# COMPACT_ATOMS: atom_id res chain seq x y z
N MET A 1 6.28 24.60 9.87
CA MET A 1 5.84 23.45 9.03
C MET A 1 7.05 22.58 8.80
N ALA A 2 6.95 21.26 9.01
CA ALA A 2 8.05 20.35 8.70
C ALA A 2 8.30 20.34 7.19
N ASP A 3 9.56 20.36 6.79
CA ASP A 3 9.94 20.25 5.38
C ASP A 3 9.51 18.86 4.85
N PRO A 4 8.65 18.79 3.81
CA PRO A 4 8.25 17.52 3.22
C PRO A 4 9.44 16.74 2.62
N GLU A 5 10.60 17.34 2.39
CA GLU A 5 11.77 16.58 1.89
C GLU A 5 12.42 15.68 2.94
N LEU A 6 12.40 16.08 4.22
CA LEU A 6 13.08 15.34 5.29
C LEU A 6 12.56 13.90 5.46
N PRO A 7 11.25 13.63 5.51
CA PRO A 7 10.73 12.26 5.54
C PRO A 7 11.18 11.44 4.32
N LEU A 8 11.15 12.04 3.12
CA LEU A 8 11.54 11.35 1.90
C LEU A 8 13.02 10.96 1.89
N GLU A 9 13.90 11.85 2.36
CA GLU A 9 15.32 11.55 2.51
C GLU A 9 15.59 10.39 3.48
N ILE A 10 14.87 10.36 4.60
CA ILE A 10 14.99 9.28 5.59
C ILE A 10 14.58 7.95 4.94
N ILE A 11 13.43 7.91 4.27
CA ILE A 11 12.94 6.69 3.61
C ILE A 11 13.92 6.19 2.54
N ARG A 12 14.49 7.09 1.72
CA ARG A 12 15.47 6.72 0.67
C ARG A 12 16.73 6.06 1.22
N LYS A 13 17.10 6.33 2.48
CA LYS A 13 18.28 5.75 3.15
C LYS A 13 17.99 4.39 3.81
N MET A 14 16.73 3.93 3.83
CA MET A 14 16.37 2.65 4.44
C MET A 14 16.86 1.45 3.62
N LYS A 15 17.33 0.40 4.31
CA LYS A 15 17.77 -0.84 3.68
C LYS A 15 16.64 -1.49 2.88
N GLY A 16 16.92 -1.79 1.62
CA GLY A 16 15.97 -2.45 0.70
C GLY A 16 15.08 -1.48 -0.07
N VAL A 17 15.21 -0.16 0.12
CA VAL A 17 14.57 0.84 -0.74
C VAL A 17 15.40 1.03 -2.01
N ARG A 18 14.77 0.90 -3.18
CA ARG A 18 15.37 1.18 -4.49
C ARG A 18 15.01 2.60 -4.96
N TYR A 19 13.75 2.98 -4.82
CA TYR A 19 13.24 4.32 -5.13
C TYR A 19 12.18 4.73 -4.13
N ALA A 20 12.08 6.03 -3.85
CA ALA A 20 10.98 6.59 -3.09
C ALA A 20 10.62 8.00 -3.60
N PHE A 21 9.33 8.29 -3.66
CA PHE A 21 8.78 9.56 -4.13
C PHE A 21 7.37 9.79 -3.58
N TYR A 22 6.97 11.06 -3.48
CA TYR A 22 5.60 11.41 -3.13
C TYR A 22 4.65 11.12 -4.27
N LEU A 23 3.48 10.59 -3.95
CA LEU A 23 2.39 10.44 -4.91
C LEU A 23 1.62 11.74 -5.05
N ASN A 24 1.26 12.07 -6.29
CA ASN A 24 0.30 13.11 -6.58
C ASN A 24 -1.14 12.55 -6.58
N HIS A 25 -2.12 13.44 -6.49
CA HIS A 25 -3.53 13.05 -6.40
C HIS A 25 -3.99 12.20 -7.59
N GLU A 26 -3.57 12.56 -8.81
CA GLU A 26 -3.94 11.81 -10.02
C GLU A 26 -3.44 10.35 -9.99
N THR A 27 -2.23 10.12 -9.47
CA THR A 27 -1.67 8.77 -9.34
C THR A 27 -2.41 7.98 -8.27
N ILE A 28 -2.77 8.63 -7.16
CA ILE A 28 -3.55 8.00 -6.07
C ILE A 28 -4.92 7.56 -6.61
N ASP A 29 -5.63 8.41 -7.35
CA ASP A 29 -6.93 8.08 -7.94
C ASP A 29 -6.86 6.88 -8.88
N LYS A 30 -5.80 6.80 -9.70
CA LYS A 30 -5.56 5.67 -10.59
C LYS A 30 -5.30 4.39 -9.81
N MET A 31 -4.51 4.45 -8.74
CA MET A 31 -4.23 3.30 -7.87
C MET A 31 -5.48 2.81 -7.13
N VAL A 32 -6.32 3.72 -6.61
CA VAL A 32 -7.57 3.36 -5.93
C VAL A 32 -8.53 2.64 -6.88
N LYS A 33 -8.64 3.10 -8.14
CA LYS A 33 -9.44 2.43 -9.17
C LYS A 33 -8.92 1.04 -9.49
N GLU A 34 -7.61 0.87 -9.61
CA GLU A 34 -7.00 -0.42 -9.90
C GLU A 34 -7.20 -1.39 -8.73
N GLU A 35 -6.99 -0.94 -7.48
CA GLU A 35 -7.16 -1.77 -6.29
C GLU A 35 -8.59 -2.32 -6.16
N ALA A 36 -9.61 -1.53 -6.55
CA ALA A 36 -11.01 -1.98 -6.56
C ALA A 36 -11.29 -3.13 -7.55
N THR A 37 -10.39 -3.38 -8.50
CA THR A 37 -10.52 -4.49 -9.46
C THR A 37 -9.88 -5.79 -8.99
N VAL A 38 -9.07 -5.74 -7.93
CA VAL A 38 -8.30 -6.88 -7.43
C VAL A 38 -9.25 -7.94 -6.86
N ARG A 39 -9.24 -9.14 -7.47
CA ARG A 39 -9.97 -10.31 -6.98
C ARG A 39 -9.04 -11.51 -6.91
N ALA A 40 -9.13 -12.27 -5.82
CA ALA A 40 -8.40 -13.52 -5.65
C ALA A 40 -9.23 -14.73 -6.14
N ALA A 41 -8.54 -15.84 -6.42
CA ALA A 41 -9.13 -17.14 -6.77
C ALA A 41 -10.22 -17.09 -7.87
N GLY A 42 -9.94 -16.40 -8.99
CA GLY A 42 -10.86 -16.35 -10.14
C GLY A 42 -12.16 -15.59 -9.88
N GLY A 43 -12.17 -14.63 -8.95
CA GLY A 43 -13.31 -13.73 -8.72
C GLY A 43 -14.23 -14.12 -7.57
N LYS A 44 -13.93 -15.22 -6.83
CA LYS A 44 -14.74 -15.72 -5.72
C LYS A 44 -14.29 -15.23 -4.34
N ILE A 45 -13.07 -14.73 -4.24
CA ILE A 45 -12.49 -14.22 -2.99
C ILE A 45 -12.13 -12.76 -3.19
N ASN A 46 -12.63 -11.90 -2.31
CA ASN A 46 -12.24 -10.51 -2.29
C ASN A 46 -10.90 -10.41 -1.54
N ALA A 47 -9.96 -9.66 -2.10
CA ALA A 47 -8.71 -9.32 -1.43
C ALA A 47 -8.76 -7.83 -1.12
N GLU A 48 -8.69 -7.48 0.15
CA GLU A 48 -8.70 -6.10 0.61
C GLU A 48 -7.34 -5.77 1.22
N ASN A 49 -6.63 -4.80 0.66
CA ASN A 49 -5.41 -4.29 1.25
C ASN A 49 -5.72 -3.19 2.26
N ALA A 50 -5.98 -3.59 3.51
CA ALA A 50 -6.22 -2.67 4.62
C ALA A 50 -5.08 -1.65 4.77
N GLY A 51 -3.83 -2.06 4.52
CA GLY A 51 -2.69 -1.15 4.55
C GLY A 51 -2.75 -0.05 3.48
N PHE A 52 -3.20 -0.39 2.27
CA PHE A 52 -3.43 0.58 1.19
C PHE A 52 -4.60 1.51 1.52
N ASN A 53 -5.73 0.96 1.98
CA ASN A 53 -6.93 1.73 2.33
C ASN A 53 -6.66 2.75 3.44
N GLU A 54 -5.78 2.44 4.40
CA GLU A 54 -5.35 3.39 5.41
C GLU A 54 -4.35 4.41 4.85
N ALA A 55 -3.45 4.01 3.96
CA ALA A 55 -2.46 4.92 3.37
C ALA A 55 -3.12 6.04 2.56
N VAL A 56 -4.15 5.73 1.76
CA VAL A 56 -4.83 6.71 0.88
C VAL A 56 -5.64 7.78 1.63
N LYS A 57 -5.90 7.59 2.94
CA LYS A 57 -6.57 8.58 3.80
C LYS A 57 -5.64 9.67 4.32
N ARG A 58 -4.32 9.58 4.08
CA ARG A 58 -3.31 10.49 4.61
C ARG A 58 -3.04 11.64 3.63
N ASP A 59 -2.71 12.82 4.18
CA ASP A 59 -2.41 14.03 3.39
C ASP A 59 -1.18 13.87 2.48
N HIS A 60 -0.21 13.05 2.91
CA HIS A 60 1.03 12.81 2.17
C HIS A 60 1.34 11.32 2.13
N ILE A 61 1.59 10.81 0.91
CA ILE A 61 1.85 9.39 0.65
C ILE A 61 3.18 9.25 -0.08
N ILE A 62 4.09 8.45 0.48
CA ILE A 62 5.37 8.09 -0.15
C ILE A 62 5.22 6.68 -0.75
N ALA A 63 5.37 6.58 -2.07
CA ALA A 63 5.52 5.30 -2.73
C ALA A 63 6.96 4.81 -2.60
N ILE A 64 7.14 3.53 -2.27
CA ILE A 64 8.44 2.89 -2.11
C ILE A 64 8.55 1.74 -3.12
N VAL A 65 9.50 1.83 -4.03
CA VAL A 65 9.94 0.68 -4.83
C VAL A 65 11.00 -0.04 -4.01
N LYS A 66 10.69 -1.27 -3.60
CA LYS A 66 11.51 -2.06 -2.66
C LYS A 66 12.13 -3.30 -3.32
N ASP A 67 13.22 -3.79 -2.73
CA ASP A 67 13.77 -5.11 -3.00
C ASP A 67 13.51 -6.07 -1.81
N PRO A 68 13.81 -7.38 -1.93
CA PRO A 68 13.49 -8.38 -0.91
C PRO A 68 14.13 -8.15 0.47
N ARG A 69 15.11 -7.25 0.60
CA ARG A 69 15.74 -6.91 1.88
C ARG A 69 14.92 -5.91 2.68
N PHE A 70 13.93 -5.27 2.05
CA PHE A 70 13.01 -4.39 2.75
C PHE A 70 12.15 -5.21 3.69
N ARG A 71 12.03 -4.73 4.92
CA ARG A 71 11.44 -5.53 5.99
C ARG A 71 9.97 -5.80 5.68
N PRO A 72 9.47 -7.05 5.85
CA PRO A 72 8.06 -7.31 5.74
C PRO A 72 7.30 -6.50 6.82
N PRO A 73 6.03 -6.16 6.57
CA PRO A 73 5.23 -5.50 7.60
C PRO A 73 5.10 -6.42 8.82
N PRO A 74 5.08 -5.88 10.04
CA PRO A 74 4.96 -6.67 11.26
C PRO A 74 3.59 -7.35 11.37
N GLU A 75 2.56 -6.74 10.77
CA GLU A 75 1.21 -7.28 10.66
C GLU A 75 0.85 -7.46 9.18
N PRO A 76 0.05 -8.48 8.81
CA PRO A 76 -0.41 -8.66 7.45
C PRO A 76 -1.31 -7.50 7.02
N THR A 77 -1.07 -6.97 5.83
CA THR A 77 -1.81 -5.80 5.32
C THR A 77 -2.95 -6.16 4.37
N VAL A 78 -3.05 -7.43 3.97
CA VAL A 78 -4.07 -7.92 3.03
C VAL A 78 -5.00 -8.86 3.78
N ILE A 79 -6.29 -8.59 3.74
CA ILE A 79 -7.33 -9.40 4.35
C ILE A 79 -8.11 -10.09 3.23
N LEU A 80 -8.27 -11.40 3.32
CA LEU A 80 -9.07 -12.17 2.37
C LEU A 80 -10.47 -12.37 2.93
N THR A 81 -11.50 -12.09 2.14
CA THR A 81 -12.90 -12.28 2.52
C THR A 81 -13.69 -13.08 1.47
N ASP A 82 -14.68 -13.85 1.93
CA ASP A 82 -15.64 -14.51 1.04
C ASP A 82 -16.70 -13.53 0.48
N GLY A 83 -17.57 -14.02 -0.41
CA GLY A 83 -18.63 -13.22 -1.02
C GLY A 83 -19.71 -12.67 -0.06
N VAL A 84 -19.67 -13.04 1.23
CA VAL A 84 -20.58 -12.59 2.28
C VAL A 84 -19.82 -11.79 3.36
N GLY A 85 -18.53 -11.50 3.13
CA GLY A 85 -17.69 -10.68 4.01
C GLY A 85 -17.03 -11.43 5.17
N ARG A 86 -17.03 -12.78 5.18
CA ARG A 86 -16.34 -13.54 6.23
C ARG A 86 -14.83 -13.58 5.96
N LYS A 87 -14.00 -13.29 6.97
CA LYS A 87 -12.53 -13.37 6.89
C LYS A 87 -12.10 -14.83 6.67
N LEU A 88 -11.36 -15.06 5.60
CA LEU A 88 -10.77 -16.36 5.23
C LEU A 88 -9.29 -16.46 5.64
N GLY A 89 -8.61 -15.32 5.76
CA GLY A 89 -7.20 -15.25 6.11
C GLY A 89 -6.68 -13.82 6.08
N GLU A 90 -5.39 -13.69 6.41
CA GLU A 90 -4.57 -12.48 6.40
C GLU A 90 -3.14 -12.81 5.99
#